data_AF-A0A1B6M6Q0-F1
#
_entry.id   AF-A0A1B6M6Q0-F1
#
_cell.length_a   1.000
_cell.length_b   1.000
_cell.length_c   1.000
_cell.angle_alpha   90.00
_cell.angle_beta   90.00
_cell.angle_gamma   90.00
#
_symmetry.space_group_name_H-M   'P 1'
#
loop_
_entity.id
_entity.type
_entity.pdbx_description
1 polymer ?
#
loop_
_entity_poly.entity_id
_entity_poly.type
_entity_poly.pdbx_seq_one_letter_code
_entity_poly.pdbx_strand_id
1 'polypeptide(L)'
;MGGKENVEGEESWEPRYGNDSRPWLLGLSDIPQPSIASTTKETYTADWPAKPRTEGIRRQLLRKALWEQTRREVADELEMAEEPTVTTTEYTETFIKDGFVARPLQTDPELHRRYPLYGDGGVSVWSERFPSLPGATRAPHTRHRFRRYAGFTKPLDQTLDDDPQETR
;
A
#
# COMPACT_ATOMS: atom_id res chain seq x y z
N MET A 1 -33.76 69.59 11.01
CA MET A 1 -32.48 69.74 10.29
C MET A 1 -31.37 69.25 11.23
N GLY A 2 -31.03 67.97 11.14
CA GLY A 2 -29.96 67.34 11.91
C GLY A 2 -29.55 66.11 11.12
N GLY A 3 -28.36 66.18 10.54
CA GLY A 3 -27.89 65.28 9.48
C GLY A 3 -27.74 63.84 9.95
N LYS A 4 -28.11 62.91 9.07
CA LYS A 4 -27.64 61.52 9.15
C LYS A 4 -26.20 61.54 8.63
N GLU A 5 -25.24 61.48 9.54
CA GLU A 5 -23.86 61.16 9.20
C GLU A 5 -23.81 59.70 8.76
N ASN A 6 -23.22 59.48 7.58
CA ASN A 6 -22.97 58.17 7.00
C ASN A 6 -22.06 57.37 7.94
N VAL A 7 -22.53 56.21 8.39
CA VAL A 7 -21.63 55.16 8.89
C VAL A 7 -21.16 54.39 7.64
N GLU A 8 -20.10 54.90 7.04
CA GLU A 8 -19.27 54.18 6.09
C GLU A 8 -18.68 52.95 6.81
N GLY A 9 -18.90 51.76 6.24
CA GLY A 9 -18.36 50.53 6.81
C GLY A 9 -19.08 49.24 6.43
N GLU A 10 -19.89 49.21 5.35
CA GLU A 10 -20.26 47.94 4.74
C GLU A 10 -19.10 47.47 3.84
N GLU A 11 -18.02 47.00 4.49
CA GLU A 11 -16.98 46.22 3.82
C GLU A 11 -17.66 45.00 3.20
N SER A 12 -17.79 45.01 1.88
CA SER A 12 -18.40 43.94 1.10
C SER A 12 -17.57 42.67 1.26
N TRP A 13 -18.00 41.78 2.15
CA TRP A 13 -17.37 40.49 2.32
C TRP A 13 -17.57 39.67 1.04
N GLU A 14 -16.47 39.24 0.42
CA GLU A 14 -16.46 38.34 -0.73
C GLU A 14 -15.83 36.98 -0.34
N PRO A 15 -16.46 35.85 -0.72
CA PRO A 15 -15.94 34.52 -0.42
C PRO A 15 -14.66 34.26 -1.22
N ARG A 16 -13.60 33.79 -0.56
CA ARG A 16 -12.33 33.46 -1.24
C ARG A 16 -12.34 32.10 -1.93
N TYR A 17 -13.25 31.20 -1.55
CA TYR A 17 -13.40 29.86 -2.13
C TYR A 17 -14.82 29.33 -1.90
N GLY A 18 -15.21 28.25 -2.60
CA GLY A 18 -16.60 27.81 -2.73
C GLY A 18 -17.38 27.52 -1.43
N ASN A 19 -16.69 27.31 -0.30
CA ASN A 19 -17.30 27.06 1.01
C ASN A 19 -16.83 28.08 2.07
N ASP A 20 -16.32 29.24 1.67
CA ASP A 20 -15.94 30.28 2.62
C ASP A 20 -17.21 30.82 3.29
N SER A 21 -17.32 30.68 4.61
CA SER A 21 -18.47 31.13 5.38
C SER A 21 -18.18 32.50 5.99
N ARG A 22 -19.19 33.36 6.08
CA ARG A 22 -19.04 34.68 6.73
C ARG A 22 -18.49 34.51 8.15
N PRO A 23 -17.50 35.33 8.57
CA PRO A 23 -16.77 35.11 9.83
C PRO A 23 -17.65 35.16 11.07
N TRP A 24 -18.83 35.79 10.99
CA TRP A 24 -19.81 35.84 12.08
C TRP A 24 -20.87 34.72 12.05
N LEU A 25 -20.85 33.84 11.05
CA LEU A 25 -21.85 32.76 10.93
C LEU A 25 -21.47 31.51 11.75
N LEU A 26 -20.18 31.24 11.89
CA LEU A 26 -19.66 30.03 12.57
C LEU A 26 -18.81 30.34 13.81
N GLY A 27 -18.59 31.62 14.12
CA GLY A 27 -17.92 32.01 15.36
C GLY A 27 -18.85 31.87 16.56
N LEU A 28 -18.53 30.98 17.49
CA LEU A 28 -18.93 31.19 18.89
C LEU A 28 -18.35 32.54 19.29
N SER A 29 -19.16 33.59 19.26
CA SER A 29 -18.73 34.88 19.77
C SER A 29 -18.56 34.75 21.28
N ASP A 30 -17.34 34.95 21.78
CA ASP A 30 -17.04 35.11 23.22
C ASP A 30 -17.61 36.43 23.78
N ILE A 31 -18.30 37.21 22.94
CA ILE A 31 -19.03 38.40 23.35
C ILE A 31 -20.32 37.94 24.03
N PRO A 32 -20.48 38.17 25.35
CA PRO A 32 -21.72 37.84 26.04
C PRO A 32 -22.83 38.76 25.52
N GLN A 33 -23.63 38.26 24.57
CA GLN A 33 -24.92 38.86 24.22
C GLN A 33 -25.83 38.67 25.45
N PRO A 34 -26.20 39.74 26.19
CA PRO A 34 -26.79 39.61 27.52
C PRO A 34 -28.25 39.14 27.53
N SER A 35 -28.86 38.86 26.37
CA SER A 35 -30.32 38.67 26.28
C SER A 35 -30.80 37.42 25.54
N ILE A 36 -29.92 36.60 24.97
CA ILE A 36 -30.31 35.35 24.28
C ILE A 36 -29.38 34.22 24.69
N ALA A 37 -29.47 33.81 25.95
CA ALA A 37 -28.98 32.49 26.34
C ALA A 37 -29.99 31.45 25.85
N SER A 38 -29.50 30.42 25.14
CA SER A 38 -30.35 29.27 24.80
C SER A 38 -30.83 28.62 26.09
N THR A 39 -32.09 28.15 26.12
CA THR A 39 -32.67 27.40 27.25
C THR A 39 -31.79 26.22 27.69
N THR A 40 -31.00 25.66 26.77
CA THR A 40 -30.00 24.62 27.07
C THR A 40 -28.82 25.12 27.89
N LYS A 41 -28.32 26.34 27.67
CA LYS A 41 -27.23 26.91 28.49
C LYS A 41 -27.70 27.28 29.89
N GLU A 42 -28.97 27.64 30.05
CA GLU A 42 -29.56 27.96 31.35
C GLU A 42 -29.92 26.71 32.16
N THR A 43 -30.33 25.62 31.50
CA THR A 43 -30.77 24.39 32.19
C THR A 43 -29.64 23.40 32.49
N TYR A 44 -28.56 23.41 31.70
CA TYR A 44 -27.39 22.55 31.91
C TYR A 44 -26.24 23.36 32.51
N THR A 45 -26.45 23.92 33.70
CA THR A 45 -25.35 24.45 34.51
C THR A 45 -24.61 23.29 35.17
N ALA A 46 -23.28 23.32 35.14
CA ALA A 46 -22.45 22.32 35.80
C ALA A 46 -22.40 22.58 37.32
N ASP A 47 -23.55 22.56 37.98
CA ASP A 47 -23.67 22.74 39.42
C ASP A 47 -23.42 21.40 40.10
N TRP A 48 -22.17 20.94 40.08
CA TRP A 48 -21.74 19.87 40.98
C TRP A 48 -21.48 20.50 42.36
N PRO A 49 -22.37 20.33 43.35
CA PRO A 49 -22.08 20.81 44.69
C PRO A 49 -20.80 20.13 45.16
N ALA A 50 -19.85 20.93 45.67
CA ALA A 50 -18.64 20.40 46.27
C ALA A 50 -19.03 19.45 47.40
N LYS A 51 -18.92 18.14 47.14
CA LYS A 51 -19.30 17.13 48.13
C LYS A 51 -18.47 17.36 49.39
N PRO A 52 -19.08 17.34 50.58
CA PRO A 52 -18.33 17.52 51.82
C PRO A 52 -17.27 16.42 51.93
N ARG A 53 -16.10 16.79 52.44
CA ARG A 53 -14.97 15.88 52.54
C ARG A 53 -15.30 14.79 53.55
N THR A 54 -15.44 13.55 53.09
CA THR A 54 -15.86 12.39 53.91
C THR A 54 -14.71 11.77 54.71
N GLU A 55 -13.46 12.11 54.39
CA GLU A 55 -12.26 11.52 55.00
C GLU A 55 -11.27 12.59 55.51
N GLY A 56 -10.58 12.29 56.62
CA GLY A 56 -9.49 13.11 57.17
C GLY A 56 -8.21 13.06 56.32
N ILE A 57 -7.34 14.07 56.44
CA ILE A 57 -6.17 14.25 55.53
C ILE A 57 -5.24 13.05 55.60
N ARG A 58 -4.98 12.56 56.81
CA ARG A 58 -4.16 11.37 57.05
C ARG A 58 -4.72 10.13 56.34
N ARG A 59 -6.03 9.89 56.43
CA ARG A 59 -6.69 8.75 55.78
C ARG A 59 -6.60 8.84 54.27
N GLN A 60 -6.79 10.04 53.72
CA GLN A 60 -6.66 10.29 52.29
C GLN A 60 -5.22 10.04 51.79
N LEU A 61 -4.21 10.49 52.53
CA LEU A 61 -2.80 10.24 52.19
C LEU A 61 -2.44 8.76 52.26
N LEU A 62 -2.86 8.07 53.32
CA LEU A 62 -2.67 6.62 53.44
C LEU A 62 -3.34 5.85 52.31
N ARG A 63 -4.58 6.23 51.95
CA ARG A 63 -5.30 5.61 50.86
C ARG A 63 -4.60 5.82 49.51
N LYS A 64 -4.07 7.02 49.26
CA LYS A 64 -3.27 7.31 48.05
C LYS A 64 -2.00 6.46 48.02
N ALA A 65 -1.26 6.38 49.12
CA ALA A 65 -0.04 5.58 49.20
C ALA A 65 -0.31 4.08 48.96
N LEU A 66 -1.35 3.53 49.60
CA LEU A 66 -1.77 2.14 49.38
C LEU A 66 -2.17 1.89 47.93
N TRP A 67 -2.90 2.83 47.31
CA TRP A 67 -3.30 2.74 45.91
C TRP A 67 -2.09 2.75 44.96
N GLU A 68 -1.11 3.60 45.22
CA GLU A 68 0.13 3.63 44.43
C GLU A 68 0.92 2.33 44.58
N GLN A 69 0.99 1.78 45.79
CA GLN A 69 1.67 0.51 46.04
C GLN A 69 1.00 -0.64 45.29
N THR A 70 -0.32 -0.82 45.46
CA THR A 70 -1.07 -1.88 44.75
C THR A 70 -1.01 -1.69 43.24
N ARG A 71 -1.04 -0.45 42.75
CA ARG A 71 -0.89 -0.18 41.31
C ARG A 71 0.48 -0.63 40.77
N ARG A 72 1.56 -0.41 41.52
CA ARG A 72 2.91 -0.85 41.12
C ARG A 72 3.00 -2.37 41.12
N GLU A 73 2.57 -3.01 42.20
CA GLU A 73 2.58 -4.48 42.33
C GLU A 73 1.80 -5.15 41.18
N VAL A 74 0.61 -4.65 40.85
CA VAL A 74 -0.19 -5.19 39.73
C VAL A 74 0.47 -4.95 38.37
N ALA A 75 1.13 -3.80 38.18
CA ALA A 75 1.85 -3.53 36.93
C ALA A 75 3.04 -4.47 36.76
N ASP A 76 3.82 -4.67 37.83
CA ASP A 76 4.97 -5.59 37.83
C ASP A 76 4.52 -7.04 37.56
N GLU A 77 3.41 -7.49 38.17
CA GLU A 77 2.84 -8.82 37.91
C GLU A 77 2.37 -8.98 36.45
N LEU A 78 1.77 -7.93 35.87
CA LEU A 78 1.32 -7.96 34.47
C LEU A 78 2.50 -8.03 33.50
N GLU A 79 3.56 -7.26 33.76
CA GLU A 79 4.79 -7.28 32.97
C GLU A 79 5.50 -8.65 33.05
N MET A 80 5.45 -9.32 34.21
CA MET A 80 6.00 -10.68 34.34
C MET A 80 5.14 -11.76 33.68
N ALA A 81 3.83 -11.54 33.55
CA ALA A 81 2.88 -12.51 32.99
C ALA A 81 2.76 -12.43 31.46
N GLU A 82 3.20 -11.33 30.82
CA GLU A 82 3.32 -11.24 29.37
C GLU A 82 4.51 -12.08 28.88
N GLU A 83 4.32 -13.39 28.76
CA GLU A 83 5.17 -14.18 27.88
C GLU A 83 5.07 -13.59 26.46
N PRO A 84 6.19 -13.45 25.73
CA PRO A 84 6.16 -12.91 24.39
C PRO A 84 5.25 -13.80 23.54
N THR A 85 4.22 -13.20 22.96
CA THR A 85 3.35 -13.91 22.01
C THR A 85 4.24 -14.48 20.92
N VAL A 86 4.24 -15.80 20.75
CA VAL A 86 4.97 -16.47 19.67
C VAL A 86 4.28 -16.08 18.36
N THR A 87 4.77 -15.00 17.74
CA THR A 87 4.20 -14.40 16.52
C THR A 87 4.63 -15.14 15.26
N THR A 88 5.68 -15.94 15.34
CA THR A 88 6.28 -16.65 14.21
C THR A 88 6.51 -18.12 14.52
N THR A 89 6.30 -18.95 13.51
CA THR A 89 6.62 -20.38 13.57
C THR A 89 8.14 -20.59 13.47
N GLU A 90 8.67 -21.66 14.07
CA GLU A 90 10.09 -22.04 13.93
C GLU A 90 10.55 -22.14 12.46
N TYR A 91 9.62 -22.46 11.56
CA TYR A 91 9.85 -22.51 10.11
C TYR A 91 10.19 -21.13 9.51
N THR A 92 9.53 -20.06 9.94
CA THR A 92 9.80 -18.72 9.39
C THR A 92 11.14 -18.16 9.83
N GLU A 93 11.62 -18.53 11.02
CA GLU A 93 12.91 -18.06 11.56
C GLU A 93 14.10 -18.81 10.95
N THR A 94 13.90 -20.07 10.57
CA THR A 94 14.99 -20.93 10.04
C THR A 94 15.23 -20.79 8.54
N PHE A 95 14.20 -20.43 7.77
CA PHE A 95 14.28 -20.39 6.31
C PHE A 95 14.60 -19.00 5.72
N ILE A 96 14.54 -17.93 6.52
CA ILE A 96 15.01 -16.61 6.09
C ILE A 96 16.51 -16.55 6.31
N LYS A 97 17.26 -16.81 5.22
CA LYS A 97 18.71 -16.62 5.23
C LYS A 97 19.02 -15.14 5.18
N ASP A 98 19.31 -14.53 6.33
CA ASP A 98 19.79 -13.15 6.41
C ASP A 98 20.98 -12.96 5.45
N GLY A 99 20.88 -11.95 4.57
CA GLY A 99 21.88 -11.69 3.54
C GLY A 99 21.66 -12.43 2.21
N PHE A 100 20.50 -13.03 1.97
CA PHE A 100 20.12 -13.38 0.59
C PHE A 100 19.85 -12.11 -0.22
N VAL A 101 20.91 -11.59 -0.84
CA VAL A 101 20.80 -10.61 -1.91
C VAL A 101 20.71 -11.39 -3.21
N ALA A 102 19.53 -11.39 -3.83
CA ALA A 102 19.38 -11.89 -5.19
C ALA A 102 20.37 -11.11 -6.07
N ARG A 103 21.46 -11.77 -6.48
CA ARG A 103 22.43 -11.13 -7.36
C ARG A 103 21.70 -10.78 -8.65
N PRO A 104 21.73 -9.52 -9.12
CA PRO A 104 21.24 -9.23 -10.46
C PRO A 104 22.00 -10.14 -11.41
N LEU A 105 21.28 -10.79 -12.33
CA LEU A 105 21.86 -11.71 -13.30
C LEU A 105 23.00 -10.96 -14.01
N GLN A 106 24.25 -11.25 -13.64
CA GLN A 106 25.44 -10.73 -14.32
C GLN A 106 25.54 -11.46 -15.65
N THR A 107 24.68 -11.04 -16.57
CA THR A 107 24.65 -11.58 -17.91
C THR A 107 25.55 -10.69 -18.73
N ASP A 108 26.79 -11.12 -18.96
CA ASP A 108 27.66 -10.46 -19.91
C ASP A 108 26.94 -10.41 -21.26
N PRO A 109 26.59 -9.23 -21.78
CA PRO A 109 25.80 -9.12 -23.00
C PRO A 109 26.56 -9.69 -24.19
N GLU A 110 27.88 -9.62 -24.18
CA GLU A 110 28.75 -10.22 -25.20
C GLU A 110 28.73 -11.75 -25.13
N LEU A 111 28.76 -12.32 -23.93
CA LEU A 111 28.68 -13.77 -23.74
C LEU A 111 27.31 -14.30 -24.15
N HIS A 112 26.23 -13.58 -23.82
CA HIS A 112 24.87 -13.93 -24.20
C HIS A 112 24.63 -13.84 -25.72
N ARG A 113 25.25 -12.86 -26.38
CA ARG A 113 25.23 -12.77 -27.86
C ARG A 113 26.01 -13.92 -28.50
N ARG A 114 27.13 -14.33 -27.89
CA ARG A 114 27.99 -15.40 -28.40
C ARG A 114 27.37 -16.79 -28.18
N TYR A 115 26.70 -17.00 -27.05
CA TYR A 115 26.08 -18.26 -26.66
C TYR A 115 24.65 -18.02 -26.19
N PRO A 116 23.69 -17.83 -27.12
CA PRO A 116 22.31 -17.56 -26.76
C PRO A 116 21.67 -18.81 -26.13
N LEU A 117 21.48 -18.80 -24.81
CA LEU A 117 21.01 -19.95 -24.03
C LEU A 117 19.67 -20.52 -24.51
N TYR A 118 18.80 -19.67 -25.07
CA TYR A 118 17.47 -20.03 -25.58
C TYR A 118 17.29 -19.75 -27.07
N GLY A 119 18.35 -19.36 -27.78
CA GLY A 119 18.29 -19.02 -29.20
C GLY A 119 18.53 -20.21 -30.13
N ASP A 120 19.16 -21.27 -29.63
CA ASP A 120 19.44 -22.48 -30.40
C ASP A 120 18.31 -23.51 -30.28
N GLY A 121 18.15 -24.33 -31.32
CA GLY A 121 17.23 -25.47 -31.28
C GLY A 121 17.72 -26.50 -30.26
N GLY A 122 16.78 -27.20 -29.63
CA GLY A 122 17.14 -28.28 -28.70
C GLY A 122 18.02 -29.34 -29.35
N VAL A 123 19.18 -29.61 -28.75
CA VAL A 123 20.08 -30.68 -29.17
C VAL A 123 19.47 -32.02 -28.76
N SER A 124 19.20 -32.87 -29.74
CA SER A 124 18.66 -34.22 -29.54
C SER A 124 19.40 -35.22 -30.44
N VAL A 125 19.30 -36.51 -30.13
CA VAL A 125 19.86 -37.58 -30.98
C VAL A 125 19.39 -37.45 -32.45
N TRP A 126 18.18 -36.96 -32.65
CA TRP A 126 17.60 -36.76 -33.98
C TRP A 126 18.11 -35.50 -34.69
N SER A 127 18.49 -34.44 -33.96
CA SER A 127 19.03 -33.22 -34.58
C SER A 127 20.41 -33.44 -35.20
N GLU A 128 21.21 -34.32 -34.60
CA GLU A 128 22.54 -34.71 -35.11
C GLU A 128 22.43 -35.59 -36.36
N ARG A 129 21.51 -36.56 -36.34
CA ARG A 129 21.33 -37.52 -37.43
C ARG A 129 20.40 -37.03 -38.54
N PHE A 130 19.84 -35.82 -38.43
CA PHE A 130 18.82 -35.31 -39.35
C PHE A 130 19.14 -35.50 -40.85
N PRO A 131 20.38 -35.26 -41.35
CA PRO A 131 20.69 -35.46 -42.76
C PRO A 131 20.59 -36.91 -43.25
N SER A 132 20.75 -37.88 -42.37
CA SER A 132 20.77 -39.32 -42.64
C SER A 132 19.52 -40.07 -42.17
N LEU A 133 18.49 -39.35 -41.68
CA LEU A 133 17.25 -39.98 -41.23
C LEU A 133 16.39 -40.45 -42.41
N PRO A 134 16.00 -41.74 -42.46
CA PRO A 134 15.07 -42.22 -43.46
C PRO A 134 13.67 -41.62 -43.23
N GLY A 135 12.99 -41.20 -44.29
CA GLY A 135 11.64 -40.63 -44.23
C GLY A 135 11.56 -39.18 -43.73
N ALA A 136 12.70 -38.52 -43.48
CA ALA A 136 12.72 -37.10 -43.11
C ALA A 136 12.48 -36.21 -44.33
N THR A 137 11.49 -35.32 -44.24
CA THR A 137 11.24 -34.29 -45.26
C THR A 137 12.12 -33.07 -44.97
N ARG A 138 12.94 -32.65 -45.94
CA ARG A 138 13.84 -31.49 -45.78
C ARG A 138 13.05 -30.20 -46.02
N ALA A 139 12.85 -29.42 -44.96
CA ALA A 139 12.30 -28.08 -45.08
C ALA A 139 13.39 -27.08 -45.54
N PRO A 140 13.05 -26.03 -46.30
CA PRO A 140 14.01 -25.02 -46.76
C PRO A 140 14.62 -24.20 -45.60
N HIS A 141 13.93 -24.08 -44.46
CA HIS A 141 14.44 -23.35 -43.31
C HIS A 141 15.13 -24.25 -42.28
N THR A 142 16.43 -24.02 -42.07
CA THR A 142 17.31 -24.87 -41.25
C THR A 142 17.10 -24.74 -39.74
N ARG A 143 16.46 -23.67 -39.27
CA ARG A 143 16.19 -23.46 -37.82
C ARG A 143 15.09 -24.36 -37.26
N HIS A 144 14.21 -24.91 -38.12
CA HIS A 144 13.12 -25.78 -37.69
C HIS A 144 13.15 -27.11 -38.43
N ARG A 145 14.13 -27.95 -38.10
CA ARG A 145 14.42 -29.21 -38.82
C ARG A 145 13.22 -30.17 -38.86
N PHE A 146 12.42 -30.25 -37.80
CA PHE A 146 11.25 -31.15 -37.72
C PHE A 146 9.92 -30.50 -38.12
N ARG A 147 9.95 -29.32 -38.76
CA ARG A 147 8.72 -28.68 -39.23
C ARG A 147 8.12 -29.52 -40.36
N ARG A 148 6.82 -29.84 -40.25
CA ARG A 148 6.09 -30.52 -41.33
C ARG A 148 6.17 -29.69 -42.61
N TYR A 149 6.76 -30.28 -43.65
CA TYR A 149 6.77 -29.72 -44.99
C TYR A 149 5.84 -30.55 -45.88
N ALA A 150 4.84 -29.90 -46.45
CA ALA A 150 3.79 -30.54 -47.22
C ALA A 150 3.83 -30.15 -48.71
N GLY A 151 4.94 -29.57 -49.20
CA GLY A 151 5.01 -29.03 -50.56
C GLY A 151 4.59 -30.02 -51.66
N PHE A 152 4.97 -31.31 -51.52
CA PHE A 152 4.57 -32.35 -52.45
C PHE A 152 3.09 -32.78 -52.33
N THR A 153 2.53 -32.74 -51.11
CA THR A 153 1.16 -33.22 -50.83
C THR A 153 0.12 -32.09 -50.85
N LYS A 154 0.54 -30.83 -50.98
CA LYS A 154 -0.36 -29.68 -51.11
C LYS A 154 -1.13 -29.82 -52.43
N PRO A 155 -2.46 -29.59 -52.46
CA PRO A 155 -3.22 -29.60 -53.70
C PRO A 155 -2.79 -28.43 -54.61
N LEU A 156 -2.86 -28.64 -55.93
CA LEU A 156 -2.39 -27.69 -56.95
C LEU A 156 -3.05 -26.30 -56.84
N ASP A 157 -4.29 -26.26 -56.36
CA ASP A 157 -5.03 -25.00 -56.15
C ASP A 157 -4.41 -24.09 -55.08
N GLN A 158 -3.47 -24.61 -54.27
CA GLN A 158 -2.82 -23.91 -53.16
C GLN A 158 -1.33 -23.62 -53.40
N THR A 159 -0.78 -23.93 -54.59
CA THR A 159 0.65 -23.78 -54.88
C THR A 159 1.04 -22.49 -55.60
N LEU A 160 0.08 -21.62 -55.93
CA LEU A 160 0.39 -20.25 -56.39
C LEU A 160 0.81 -19.39 -55.19
N ASP A 161 1.99 -18.76 -55.27
CA ASP A 161 2.47 -17.60 -54.49
C ASP A 161 3.52 -17.83 -53.36
N ASP A 162 4.03 -19.03 -53.11
CA ASP A 162 5.16 -19.22 -52.19
C ASP A 162 6.52 -19.20 -52.94
N ASP A 163 6.84 -18.12 -53.66
CA ASP A 163 8.22 -17.87 -54.11
C ASP A 163 9.07 -17.49 -52.88
N PRO A 164 10.19 -18.19 -52.59
CA PRO A 164 11.05 -17.82 -51.49
C PRO A 164 11.75 -16.50 -51.80
N GLN A 165 11.29 -15.41 -51.20
CA GLN A 165 12.09 -14.19 -51.15
C GLN A 165 13.40 -14.50 -50.42
N GLU A 166 14.50 -14.56 -51.18
CA GLU A 166 15.86 -14.56 -50.66
C GLU A 166 16.09 -13.27 -49.88
N THR A 167 16.04 -13.33 -48.55
CA THR A 167 16.56 -12.26 -47.71
C THR A 167 18.04 -12.55 -47.42
N ARG A 168 18.90 -11.70 -48.00
CA ARG A 168 20.34 -11.60 -47.76
C ARG A 168 20.69 -11.36 -46.30
#